data_AF-A0A6A6E8K0-F1
#
_entry.id   AF-A0A6A6E8K0-F1
#
_cell.length_a   1.000
_cell.length_b   1.000
_cell.length_c   1.000
_cell.angle_alpha   90.00
_cell.angle_beta   90.00
_cell.angle_gamma   90.00
#
_symmetry.space_group_name_H-M   'P 1'
#
loop_
_entity.id
_entity.type
_entity.pdbx_description
1 polymer ?
#
loop_
_entity_poly.entity_id
_entity_poly.type
_entity_poly.pdbx_seq_one_letter_code
_entity_poly.pdbx_strand_id
1 'polypeptide(L)'
;MNIDQIYLRPRSQYKTPSHEDGEQNLPIDLNHRVYLRHPGYSDTGGILMVLPALDHPQGGIHHETARIAYAIVANNRWEGFLTEIRTGGRTAVGSDGILRGKNYYFRVSKDATDKKYPMVPSFAHWRFPHDNLPKSWTSCEPYKLPLDRQLPRQSSLAEATLARDVSCRVTNHIKGTEHAHLVPRSEERWFSENSMFQYTNQQRPRLG
;
A
#
# COMPACT_ATOMS: atom_id res chain seq x y z
N MET A 1 13.26 -38.38 25.42
CA MET A 1 12.52 -37.56 24.44
C MET A 1 11.96 -36.40 25.23
N ASN A 2 12.64 -35.24 25.23
CA ASN A 2 12.30 -34.12 26.10
C ASN A 2 11.64 -33.02 25.27
N ILE A 3 10.40 -32.67 25.62
CA ILE A 3 9.56 -31.67 24.95
C ILE A 3 9.72 -30.38 25.75
N ASP A 4 10.87 -29.73 25.61
CA ASP A 4 11.12 -28.42 26.22
C ASP A 4 11.22 -27.35 25.14
N GLN A 5 10.21 -26.48 25.12
CA GLN A 5 10.26 -25.07 24.75
C GLN A 5 10.77 -24.71 23.34
N ILE A 6 9.89 -24.84 22.34
CA ILE A 6 9.98 -24.04 21.11
C ILE A 6 9.49 -22.63 21.48
N TYR A 7 10.40 -21.83 22.04
CA TYR A 7 10.15 -20.41 22.27
C TYR A 7 9.82 -19.72 20.95
N LEU A 8 8.64 -19.12 20.86
CA LEU A 8 8.32 -18.08 19.88
C LEU A 8 9.45 -17.06 19.93
N ARG A 9 10.43 -17.12 19.03
CA ARG A 9 11.49 -16.10 18.99
C ARG A 9 10.80 -14.79 18.63
N PRO A 10 10.72 -13.81 19.56
CA PRO A 10 10.25 -12.49 19.23
C PRO A 10 11.20 -11.90 18.19
N ARG A 11 10.72 -11.01 17.33
CA ARG A 11 11.66 -10.23 16.50
C ARG A 11 12.62 -9.53 17.44
N SER A 12 13.92 -9.57 17.12
CA SER A 12 14.89 -8.76 17.85
C SER A 12 14.43 -7.31 17.79
N GLN A 13 14.30 -6.68 18.96
CA GLN A 13 14.02 -5.27 19.05
C GLN A 13 15.01 -4.51 18.18
N TYR A 14 14.52 -3.64 17.27
CA TYR A 14 15.42 -2.73 16.56
C TYR A 14 16.20 -1.95 17.61
N LYS A 15 17.54 -2.00 17.53
CA LYS A 15 18.42 -1.39 18.54
C LYS A 15 18.25 0.13 18.64
N THR A 16 17.71 0.72 17.59
CA THR A 16 17.40 2.15 17.44
C THR A 16 16.37 2.24 16.31
N PRO A 17 15.32 3.08 16.38
CA PRO A 17 14.56 3.39 15.18
C PRO A 17 15.56 3.91 14.13
N SER A 18 15.48 3.43 12.89
CA SER A 18 16.39 3.85 11.82
C SER A 18 16.16 5.31 11.37
N HIS A 19 15.08 5.90 11.87
CA HIS A 19 14.83 7.33 11.84
C HIS A 19 15.20 7.87 13.22
N GLU A 20 15.95 8.97 13.29
CA GLU A 20 15.93 9.79 14.50
C GLU A 20 14.45 10.08 14.83
N ASP A 21 14.11 10.31 16.10
CA ASP A 21 12.89 11.04 16.46
C ASP A 21 13.04 12.48 15.96
N GLY A 22 13.31 12.65 14.67
CA GLY A 22 13.14 13.89 13.97
C GLY A 22 11.67 14.19 14.15
N GLU A 23 11.40 15.29 14.84
CA GLU A 23 10.14 15.99 14.78
C GLU A 23 9.78 16.13 13.30
N GLN A 24 9.13 15.11 12.72
CA GLN A 24 8.59 15.19 11.38
C GLN A 24 7.43 16.14 11.55
N ASN A 25 7.76 17.42 11.34
CA ASN A 25 6.81 18.51 11.43
C ASN A 25 5.61 18.11 10.58
N LEU A 26 4.48 17.92 11.26
CA LEU A 26 3.20 17.81 10.57
C LEU A 26 3.13 18.92 9.53
N PRO A 27 2.55 18.65 8.35
CA PRO A 27 2.41 19.68 7.35
C PRO A 27 1.79 20.93 7.97
N ILE A 28 2.37 22.10 7.65
CA ILE A 28 1.88 23.41 8.09
C ILE A 28 0.37 23.54 7.77
N ASP A 29 -0.04 22.94 6.65
CA ASP A 29 -1.44 22.80 6.27
C ASP A 29 -1.87 21.33 6.20
N LEU A 30 -2.52 20.85 7.27
CA LEU A 30 -3.12 19.51 7.34
C LEU A 30 -4.29 19.30 6.36
N ASN A 31 -4.82 20.39 5.79
CA ASN A 31 -5.87 20.36 4.78
C ASN A 31 -5.30 20.35 3.36
N HIS A 32 -3.98 20.32 3.18
CA HIS A 32 -3.40 20.14 1.86
C HIS A 32 -3.83 18.77 1.31
N ARG A 33 -4.49 18.79 0.15
CA ARG A 33 -4.96 17.62 -0.58
C ARG A 33 -4.38 17.61 -1.98
N VAL A 34 -3.97 16.43 -2.41
CA VAL A 34 -3.59 16.15 -3.79
C VAL A 34 -4.74 15.44 -4.49
N TYR A 35 -5.20 16.04 -5.58
CA TYR A 35 -6.28 15.56 -6.42
C TYR A 35 -5.70 14.83 -7.62
N LEU A 36 -6.02 13.55 -7.71
CA LEU A 36 -5.66 12.67 -8.80
C LEU A 36 -6.83 12.56 -9.78
N ARG A 37 -6.58 12.97 -11.01
CA ARG A 37 -7.62 13.19 -12.03
C ARG A 37 -7.46 12.32 -13.27
N HIS A 38 -8.58 12.02 -13.90
CA HIS A 38 -8.60 11.34 -15.19
C HIS A 38 -8.56 12.37 -16.33
N PRO A 39 -7.66 12.24 -17.32
CA PRO A 39 -7.51 13.24 -18.37
C PRO A 39 -8.71 13.31 -19.33
N GLY A 40 -9.39 12.19 -19.59
CA GLY A 40 -10.60 12.13 -20.44
C GLY A 40 -11.90 12.69 -19.83
N TYR A 41 -11.88 13.26 -18.61
CA TYR A 41 -13.02 13.97 -18.01
C TYR A 41 -12.69 15.46 -17.82
N SER A 42 -13.72 16.31 -17.72
CA SER A 42 -13.53 17.72 -17.40
C SER A 42 -13.05 17.91 -15.97
N ASP A 43 -12.41 19.05 -15.71
CA ASP A 43 -11.84 19.37 -14.39
C ASP A 43 -12.91 19.51 -13.29
N THR A 44 -14.17 19.66 -13.67
CA THR A 44 -15.33 19.71 -12.77
C THR A 44 -15.80 18.35 -12.25
N GLY A 45 -15.47 17.24 -12.94
CA GLY A 45 -15.96 15.89 -12.58
C GLY A 45 -14.91 14.78 -12.63
N GLY A 46 -13.68 15.08 -13.06
CA GLY A 46 -12.63 14.08 -13.27
C GLY A 46 -11.83 13.67 -12.04
N ILE A 47 -12.27 13.98 -10.81
CA ILE A 47 -11.56 13.58 -9.59
C ILE A 47 -11.81 12.10 -9.33
N LEU A 48 -10.75 11.30 -9.28
CA LEU A 48 -10.86 9.87 -8.97
C LEU A 48 -10.42 9.56 -7.55
N MET A 49 -9.39 10.25 -7.08
CA MET A 49 -8.83 10.02 -5.76
C MET A 49 -8.34 11.34 -5.19
N VAL A 50 -8.52 11.50 -3.88
CA VAL A 50 -7.99 12.62 -3.12
C VAL A 50 -7.12 12.04 -2.03
N LEU A 51 -5.85 12.42 -2.02
CA LEU A 51 -4.88 11.95 -1.03
C LEU A 51 -4.44 13.10 -0.11
N PRO A 52 -4.27 12.84 1.19
CA PRO A 52 -3.67 13.81 2.08
C PRO A 52 -2.18 13.98 1.73
N ALA A 53 -1.69 15.22 1.76
CA ALA A 53 -0.36 15.56 1.28
C ALA A 53 0.65 15.67 2.44
N LEU A 54 0.87 14.54 3.12
CA LEU A 54 1.59 14.50 4.40
C LEU A 54 3.10 14.29 4.29
N ASP A 55 3.62 14.08 3.09
CA ASP A 55 5.00 13.62 2.89
C ASP A 55 6.04 14.77 2.90
N HIS A 56 5.61 16.01 3.17
CA HIS A 56 6.52 17.17 3.29
C HIS A 56 5.93 18.28 4.18
N PRO A 57 6.76 19.02 4.96
CA PRO A 57 6.28 20.05 5.89
C PRO A 57 5.43 21.16 5.28
N GLN A 58 5.64 21.51 4.02
CA GLN A 58 4.81 22.50 3.32
C GLN A 58 3.81 21.85 2.34
N GLY A 59 3.41 20.60 2.58
CA GLY A 59 2.36 19.86 1.88
C GLY A 59 2.77 19.23 0.55
N GLY A 60 2.68 17.92 0.42
CA GLY A 60 3.01 17.21 -0.81
C GLY A 60 2.87 15.70 -0.65
N ILE A 61 2.91 14.97 -1.76
CA ILE A 61 2.86 13.51 -1.75
C ILE A 61 4.05 12.93 -2.48
N HIS A 62 4.59 11.83 -1.99
CA HIS A 62 5.61 11.05 -2.64
C HIS A 62 5.13 10.62 -4.04
N HIS A 63 5.95 10.90 -5.05
CA HIS A 63 5.56 10.72 -6.46
C HIS A 63 5.13 9.29 -6.76
N GLU A 64 5.96 8.30 -6.41
CA GLU A 64 5.68 6.91 -6.75
C GLU A 64 4.46 6.36 -5.99
N THR A 65 4.20 6.85 -4.77
CA THR A 65 3.00 6.51 -4.00
C THR A 65 1.75 6.97 -4.76
N ALA A 66 1.70 8.23 -5.19
CA ALA A 66 0.59 8.79 -5.95
C ALA A 66 0.39 8.06 -7.29
N ARG A 67 1.50 7.76 -7.99
CA ARG A 67 1.46 7.10 -9.30
C ARG A 67 0.94 5.66 -9.20
N ILE A 68 1.43 4.87 -8.23
CA ILE A 68 0.99 3.49 -8.02
C ILE A 68 -0.46 3.45 -7.54
N ALA A 69 -0.84 4.33 -6.60
CA ALA A 69 -2.22 4.42 -6.13
C ALA A 69 -3.18 4.64 -7.30
N TYR A 70 -2.86 5.57 -8.19
CA TYR A 70 -3.64 5.77 -9.40
C TYR A 70 -3.63 4.53 -10.29
N ALA A 71 -2.46 3.98 -10.59
CA ALA A 71 -2.31 2.85 -11.51
C ALA A 71 -3.15 1.64 -11.09
N ILE A 72 -3.32 1.39 -9.78
CA ILE A 72 -4.25 0.39 -9.23
C ILE A 72 -5.68 0.68 -9.70
N VAL A 73 -6.18 1.91 -9.47
CA VAL A 73 -7.54 2.30 -9.89
C VAL A 73 -7.68 2.28 -11.41
N ALA A 74 -6.61 2.59 -12.15
CA ALA A 74 -6.56 2.47 -13.61
C ALA A 74 -6.43 1.02 -14.11
N ASN A 75 -6.76 0.02 -13.28
CA ASN A 75 -6.67 -1.40 -13.59
C ASN A 75 -5.24 -1.87 -13.88
N ASN A 76 -4.33 -1.60 -12.94
CA ASN A 76 -2.93 -2.04 -12.95
C ASN A 76 -2.10 -1.51 -14.15
N ARG A 77 -2.37 -0.27 -14.58
CA ARG A 77 -1.66 0.39 -15.69
C ARG A 77 -0.32 0.98 -15.24
N TRP A 78 0.63 0.10 -14.92
CA TRP A 78 1.92 0.48 -14.33
C TRP A 78 2.81 1.34 -15.22
N GLU A 79 2.58 1.34 -16.53
CA GLU A 79 3.26 2.18 -17.52
C GLU A 79 2.84 3.66 -17.44
N GLY A 80 1.72 3.95 -16.79
CA GLY A 80 1.16 5.28 -16.71
C GLY A 80 2.01 6.25 -15.89
N PHE A 81 1.80 7.54 -16.16
CA PHE A 81 2.59 8.63 -15.63
C PHE A 81 1.76 9.85 -15.24
N LEU A 82 2.27 10.64 -14.30
CA LEU A 82 1.60 11.83 -13.80
C LEU A 82 2.01 13.08 -14.59
N THR A 83 1.05 13.96 -14.82
CA THR A 83 1.21 15.26 -15.46
C THR A 83 0.52 16.34 -14.63
N GLU A 84 1.05 17.57 -14.66
CA GLU A 84 0.44 18.71 -13.95
C GLU A 84 -0.68 19.37 -14.75
N ILE A 85 -0.62 19.22 -16.07
CA ILE A 85 -1.61 19.71 -17.02
C ILE A 85 -2.23 18.50 -17.72
N ARG A 86 -3.54 18.54 -17.96
CA ARG A 86 -4.34 17.46 -18.55
C ARG A 86 -3.73 16.83 -19.81
N THR A 87 -3.24 17.67 -20.72
CA THR A 87 -2.59 17.26 -21.99
C THR A 87 -1.07 17.42 -21.97
N GLY A 88 -0.50 17.73 -20.80
CA GLY A 88 0.92 18.01 -20.62
C GLY A 88 1.82 16.78 -20.74
N GLY A 89 3.12 17.06 -20.64
CA GLY A 89 4.16 16.05 -20.50
C GLY A 89 4.24 15.47 -19.08
N ARG A 90 5.05 14.42 -18.93
CA ARG A 90 5.39 13.83 -17.63
C ARG A 90 5.96 14.91 -16.70
N THR A 91 5.58 14.88 -15.43
CA THR A 91 6.21 15.72 -14.41
C THR A 91 7.74 15.53 -14.40
N ALA A 92 8.47 16.60 -14.13
CA ALA A 92 9.93 16.56 -14.01
C ALA A 92 10.39 15.94 -12.68
N VAL A 93 9.47 15.77 -11.71
CA VAL A 93 9.75 15.16 -10.41
C VAL A 93 10.06 13.67 -10.60
N GLY A 94 11.20 13.22 -10.06
CA GLY A 94 11.61 11.81 -10.08
C GLY A 94 10.71 10.92 -9.21
N SER A 95 10.86 9.60 -9.33
CA SER A 95 10.03 8.61 -8.61
C SER A 95 10.02 8.81 -7.09
N ASP A 96 11.18 9.15 -6.54
CA ASP A 96 11.39 9.29 -5.10
C ASP A 96 11.21 10.75 -4.63
N GLY A 97 10.80 11.63 -5.55
CA GLY A 97 10.56 13.04 -5.26
C GLY A 97 9.19 13.31 -4.65
N ILE A 98 8.99 14.54 -4.19
CA ILE A 98 7.71 15.01 -3.66
C ILE A 98 6.97 15.84 -4.71
N LEU A 99 5.75 15.44 -4.99
CA LEU A 99 4.76 16.20 -5.76
C LEU A 99 4.14 17.28 -4.86
N ARG A 100 4.47 18.55 -5.14
CA ARG A 100 4.08 19.72 -4.34
C ARG A 100 2.80 20.41 -4.84
N GLY A 101 2.36 20.06 -6.05
CA GLY A 101 1.15 20.60 -6.68
C GLY A 101 -0.12 19.97 -6.11
N LYS A 102 -1.26 20.60 -6.40
CA LYS A 102 -2.57 20.12 -5.91
C LYS A 102 -3.28 19.20 -6.90
N ASN A 103 -3.05 19.35 -8.20
CA ASN A 103 -3.77 18.60 -9.22
C ASN A 103 -2.79 17.87 -10.13
N TYR A 104 -3.02 16.57 -10.30
CA TYR A 104 -2.26 15.73 -11.22
C TYR A 104 -3.20 14.87 -12.05
N TYR A 105 -2.84 14.65 -13.31
CA TYR A 105 -3.55 13.78 -14.23
C TYR A 105 -2.71 12.54 -14.51
N PHE A 106 -3.34 11.38 -14.59
CA PHE A 106 -2.65 10.14 -14.94
C PHE A 106 -2.86 9.82 -16.41
N ARG A 107 -1.78 9.65 -17.15
CA ARG A 107 -1.82 9.32 -18.58
C ARG A 107 -1.18 7.96 -18.80
N VAL A 108 -1.88 7.09 -19.53
CA VAL A 108 -1.42 5.74 -19.87
C VAL A 108 -0.59 5.72 -21.16
N SER A 109 -0.82 6.67 -22.07
CA SER A 109 -0.05 6.83 -23.31
C SER A 109 0.17 8.30 -23.63
N LYS A 110 1.31 8.61 -24.28
CA LYS A 110 1.63 9.95 -24.78
C LYS A 110 0.68 10.39 -25.89
N ASP A 111 0.28 9.44 -26.73
CA ASP A 111 -0.53 9.68 -27.93
C ASP A 111 -2.04 9.54 -27.68
N ALA A 112 -2.43 9.07 -26.49
CA ALA A 112 -3.81 9.04 -26.08
C ALA A 112 -4.28 10.48 -25.79
N THR A 113 -4.75 11.15 -26.84
CA THR A 113 -5.61 12.32 -26.77
C THR A 113 -6.95 11.87 -26.19
N ASP A 114 -7.27 12.33 -24.98
CA ASP A 114 -8.62 12.34 -24.35
C ASP A 114 -9.47 11.05 -24.37
N LYS A 115 -8.91 9.88 -24.69
CA LYS A 115 -9.66 8.62 -24.60
C LYS A 115 -9.81 8.20 -23.14
N LYS A 116 -11.06 8.14 -22.68
CA LYS A 116 -11.46 7.57 -21.40
C LYS A 116 -10.97 6.12 -21.34
N TYR A 117 -10.03 5.82 -20.45
CA TYR A 117 -9.59 4.44 -20.21
C TYR A 117 -10.43 3.83 -19.07
N PRO A 118 -10.61 2.49 -19.07
CA PRO A 118 -11.40 1.85 -18.03
C PRO A 118 -10.73 2.00 -16.66
N MET A 119 -11.58 2.25 -15.66
CA MET A 119 -11.20 2.35 -14.25
C MET A 119 -11.85 1.20 -13.48
N VAL A 120 -11.21 0.76 -12.41
CA VAL A 120 -11.76 -0.19 -11.47
C VAL A 120 -12.78 0.53 -10.59
N PRO A 121 -14.06 0.13 -10.61
CA PRO A 121 -15.13 0.89 -9.95
C PRO A 121 -15.17 0.69 -8.42
N SER A 122 -14.64 -0.43 -7.92
CA SER A 122 -14.51 -0.70 -6.50
C SER A 122 -13.46 -1.78 -6.25
N PHE A 123 -13.02 -1.91 -4.99
CA PHE A 123 -12.06 -2.94 -4.60
C PHE A 123 -12.51 -4.35 -5.00
N ALA A 124 -13.79 -4.69 -4.85
CA ALA A 124 -14.34 -5.99 -5.25
C ALA A 124 -14.15 -6.32 -6.74
N HIS A 125 -14.06 -5.31 -7.63
CA HIS A 125 -13.82 -5.50 -9.06
C HIS A 125 -12.35 -5.52 -9.43
N TRP A 126 -11.46 -5.14 -8.50
CA TRP A 126 -10.03 -5.14 -8.74
C TRP A 126 -9.51 -6.57 -8.82
N ARG A 127 -8.68 -6.87 -9.82
CA ARG A 127 -7.97 -8.14 -9.92
C ARG A 127 -6.51 -7.97 -9.53
N PHE A 128 -6.05 -8.79 -8.59
CA PHE A 128 -4.68 -8.73 -8.09
C PHE A 128 -3.71 -9.22 -9.18
N PRO A 129 -2.68 -8.43 -9.54
CA PRO A 129 -1.79 -8.78 -10.65
C PRO A 129 -0.59 -9.60 -10.16
N HIS A 130 -0.82 -10.89 -9.92
CA HIS A 130 0.14 -11.81 -9.30
C HIS A 130 1.58 -11.70 -9.81
N ASP A 131 1.77 -11.73 -11.13
CA ASP A 131 3.08 -11.76 -11.79
C ASP A 131 3.47 -10.42 -12.43
N ASN A 132 2.71 -9.37 -12.14
CA ASN A 132 2.90 -8.05 -12.72
C ASN A 132 2.72 -6.99 -11.63
N LEU A 133 3.53 -7.07 -10.57
CA LEU A 133 3.58 -6.05 -9.53
C LEU A 133 4.55 -4.91 -9.92
N PRO A 134 4.37 -3.70 -9.37
CA PRO A 134 5.33 -2.62 -9.55
C PRO A 134 6.75 -3.05 -9.19
N LYS A 135 7.74 -2.66 -10.00
CA LYS A 135 9.15 -3.01 -9.77
C LYS A 135 9.64 -2.59 -8.37
N SER A 136 9.20 -1.43 -7.89
CA SER A 136 9.52 -0.92 -6.55
C SER A 136 9.01 -1.82 -5.41
N TRP A 137 8.03 -2.70 -5.65
CA TRP A 137 7.56 -3.67 -4.66
C TRP A 137 8.41 -4.94 -4.66
N THR A 138 8.96 -5.30 -5.82
CA THR A 138 9.81 -6.49 -5.96
C THR A 138 11.23 -6.30 -5.42
N SER A 139 11.68 -5.06 -5.24
CA SER A 139 13.00 -4.74 -4.68
C SER A 139 13.10 -4.97 -3.16
N CYS A 140 11.97 -5.09 -2.46
CA CYS A 140 11.96 -5.42 -1.05
C CYS A 140 11.82 -6.93 -0.88
N GLU A 141 12.90 -7.62 -0.48
CA GLU A 141 12.75 -9.02 -0.10
C GLU A 141 11.77 -9.11 1.09
N PRO A 142 10.68 -9.88 0.98
CA PRO A 142 9.79 -10.08 2.11
C PRO A 142 10.58 -10.75 3.23
N TYR A 143 10.47 -10.20 4.44
CA TYR A 143 11.08 -10.81 5.61
C TYR A 143 10.58 -12.25 5.73
N LYS A 144 11.46 -13.22 5.47
CA LYS A 144 11.14 -14.64 5.56
C LYS A 144 10.82 -14.94 7.02
N LEU A 145 9.54 -15.10 7.33
CA LEU A 145 9.13 -15.57 8.64
C LEU A 145 9.75 -16.96 8.85
N PRO A 146 10.38 -17.23 10.01
CA PRO A 146 10.87 -18.57 10.30
C PRO A 146 9.76 -19.61 10.13
N LEU A 147 10.00 -20.63 9.31
CA LEU A 147 9.06 -21.72 9.05
C LEU A 147 8.65 -22.48 10.32
N ASP A 148 9.43 -22.37 11.39
CA ASP A 148 9.25 -23.11 12.66
C ASP A 148 8.23 -22.48 13.61
N ARG A 149 7.64 -21.33 13.25
CA ARG A 149 6.77 -20.59 14.16
C ARG A 149 5.38 -21.24 14.23
N GLN A 150 5.27 -22.30 15.04
CA GLN A 150 3.97 -22.83 15.44
C GLN A 150 3.22 -21.73 16.19
N LEU A 151 2.11 -21.26 15.60
CA LEU A 151 1.16 -20.43 16.33
C LEU A 151 0.66 -21.26 17.52
N PRO A 152 0.52 -20.67 18.72
CA PRO A 152 -0.01 -21.38 19.88
C PRO A 152 -1.32 -22.08 19.49
N ARG A 153 -1.46 -23.37 19.82
CA ARG A 153 -2.61 -24.20 19.39
C ARG A 153 -3.97 -23.74 19.94
N GLN A 154 -4.02 -22.68 20.77
CA GLN A 154 -5.18 -22.33 21.60
C GLN A 154 -5.38 -20.83 21.84
N SER A 155 -5.08 -19.95 20.89
CA SER A 155 -5.35 -18.52 21.07
C SER A 155 -6.20 -17.94 19.95
N SER A 156 -7.04 -16.97 20.30
CA SER A 156 -7.83 -16.20 19.34
C SER A 156 -6.92 -15.55 18.28
N LEU A 157 -7.44 -15.22 17.10
CA LEU A 157 -6.67 -14.56 16.02
C LEU A 157 -5.94 -13.29 16.52
N ALA A 158 -6.58 -12.56 17.44
CA ALA A 158 -6.02 -11.35 18.04
C ALA A 158 -4.77 -11.67 18.89
N GLU A 159 -4.85 -12.66 19.79
CA GLU A 159 -3.72 -13.08 20.61
C GLU A 159 -2.57 -13.66 19.78
N ALA A 160 -2.89 -14.44 18.75
CA ALA A 160 -1.89 -14.94 17.79
C ALA A 160 -1.16 -13.80 17.07
N THR A 161 -1.89 -12.74 16.69
CA THR A 161 -1.33 -11.54 16.04
C THR A 161 -0.44 -10.76 17.01
N LEU A 162 -0.90 -10.54 18.24
CA LEU A 162 -0.12 -9.83 19.27
C LEU A 162 1.17 -10.57 19.63
N ALA A 163 1.09 -11.90 19.83
CA ALA A 163 2.27 -12.73 20.10
C ALA A 163 3.25 -12.76 18.92
N ARG A 164 2.74 -12.72 17.67
CA ARG A 164 3.57 -12.68 16.47
C ARG A 164 4.28 -11.34 16.32
N ASP A 165 3.56 -10.25 16.56
CA ASP A 165 4.00 -8.89 16.23
C ASP A 165 4.84 -8.25 17.31
N VAL A 166 4.46 -8.36 18.59
CA VAL A 166 5.16 -7.85 19.78
C VAL A 166 5.28 -6.31 19.84
N SER A 167 5.50 -5.65 18.70
CA SER A 167 5.59 -4.20 18.53
C SER A 167 4.91 -3.74 17.24
N CYS A 168 4.55 -2.46 17.18
CA CYS A 168 4.07 -1.80 15.97
C CYS A 168 5.06 -2.03 14.81
N ARG A 169 4.54 -2.42 13.64
CA ARG A 169 5.34 -2.71 12.45
C ARG A 169 5.98 -1.45 11.83
N VAL A 170 5.42 -0.28 12.10
CA VAL A 170 5.87 1.01 11.56
C VAL A 170 6.81 1.72 12.54
N THR A 171 6.38 1.88 13.80
CA THR A 171 7.09 2.72 14.80
C THR A 171 7.92 1.92 15.79
N ASN A 172 7.85 0.57 15.75
CA ASN A 172 8.47 -0.34 16.72
C ASN A 172 8.07 -0.11 18.20
N HIS A 173 7.06 0.71 18.48
CA HIS A 173 6.53 0.89 19.83
C HIS A 173 5.77 -0.35 20.30
N ILE A 174 5.96 -0.72 21.56
CA ILE A 174 5.32 -1.90 22.17
C ILE A 174 3.99 -1.58 22.87
N LYS A 175 3.85 -0.36 23.39
CA LYS A 175 2.64 0.13 24.08
C LYS A 175 1.70 0.82 23.09
N GLY A 176 0.41 0.80 23.38
CA GLY A 176 -0.61 1.44 22.54
C GLY A 176 -0.75 0.80 21.16
N THR A 177 -0.43 -0.50 21.05
CA THR A 177 -0.56 -1.25 19.80
C THR A 177 -1.95 -1.88 19.71
N GLU A 178 -2.49 -1.92 18.50
CA GLU A 178 -3.75 -2.59 18.17
C GLU A 178 -3.49 -3.71 17.16
N HIS A 179 -4.40 -4.67 17.09
CA HIS A 179 -4.38 -5.69 16.04
C HIS A 179 -5.13 -5.15 14.81
N ALA A 180 -4.55 -5.33 13.63
CA ALA A 180 -5.16 -4.90 12.37
C ALA A 180 -5.30 -6.08 11.41
N HIS A 181 -6.45 -6.15 10.74
CA HIS A 181 -6.62 -7.00 9.58
C HIS A 181 -5.89 -6.38 8.38
N LEU A 182 -4.95 -7.12 7.76
CA LEU A 182 -4.29 -6.67 6.53
C LEU A 182 -5.25 -6.66 5.33
N VAL A 183 -6.16 -7.62 5.30
CA VAL A 183 -7.29 -7.65 4.36
C VAL A 183 -8.55 -7.49 5.20
N PRO A 184 -9.35 -6.42 5.00
CA PRO A 184 -10.57 -6.23 5.78
C PRO A 184 -11.48 -7.45 5.69
N ARG A 185 -12.16 -7.80 6.79
CA ARG A 185 -13.03 -8.99 6.83
C ARG A 185 -14.11 -8.97 5.76
N SER A 186 -14.63 -7.78 5.41
CA SER A 186 -15.62 -7.60 4.34
C SER A 186 -15.14 -8.06 2.96
N GLU A 187 -13.82 -8.14 2.76
CA GLU A 187 -13.21 -8.46 1.46
C GLU A 187 -12.80 -9.94 1.33
N GLU A 188 -13.30 -10.82 2.19
CA GLU A 188 -13.03 -12.28 2.15
C GLU A 188 -13.36 -12.89 0.78
N ARG A 189 -14.45 -12.42 0.14
CA ARG A 189 -14.83 -12.85 -1.21
C ARG A 189 -13.78 -12.44 -2.24
N TRP A 190 -13.36 -11.17 -2.23
CA TRP A 190 -12.32 -10.68 -3.13
C TRP A 190 -11.01 -11.47 -2.94
N PHE A 191 -10.65 -11.75 -1.69
CA PHE A 191 -9.45 -12.52 -1.34
C PHE A 191 -9.48 -13.92 -1.95
N SER A 192 -10.61 -14.61 -1.82
CA SER A 192 -10.82 -15.96 -2.35
C SER A 192 -10.82 -15.97 -3.89
N GLU A 193 -11.55 -15.05 -4.53
CA GLU A 193 -11.62 -14.95 -5.99
C GLU A 193 -10.27 -14.59 -6.62
N ASN A 194 -9.44 -13.81 -5.93
CA ASN A 194 -8.09 -13.47 -6.38
C ASN A 194 -7.03 -14.47 -5.91
N SER A 195 -7.42 -15.65 -5.42
CA SER A 195 -6.48 -16.70 -4.99
C SER A 195 -5.36 -16.18 -4.07
N MET A 196 -5.68 -15.23 -3.20
CA MET A 196 -4.69 -14.55 -2.35
C MET A 196 -4.11 -15.47 -1.28
N PHE A 197 -4.68 -16.67 -1.09
CA PHE A 197 -4.14 -17.72 -0.21
C PHE A 197 -2.70 -18.09 -0.55
N GLN A 198 -2.26 -17.94 -1.81
CA GLN A 198 -0.88 -18.21 -2.24
C GLN A 198 0.18 -17.33 -1.56
N TYR A 199 -0.24 -16.17 -1.02
CA TYR A 199 0.62 -15.25 -0.26
C TYR A 199 0.48 -15.41 1.25
N THR A 200 -0.24 -16.43 1.69
CA THR A 200 -0.41 -16.75 3.11
C THR A 200 0.17 -18.12 3.42
N ASN A 201 0.33 -18.40 4.71
CA ASN A 201 0.74 -19.73 5.16
C ASN A 201 -0.43 -20.75 5.14
N GLN A 202 -1.61 -20.38 4.63
CA GLN A 202 -2.75 -21.30 4.56
C GLN A 202 -2.63 -22.20 3.33
N GLN A 203 -2.69 -23.51 3.55
CA GLN A 203 -2.87 -24.47 2.47
C GLN A 203 -4.24 -24.23 1.81
N ARG A 204 -4.29 -24.38 0.48
CA ARG A 204 -5.49 -24.24 -0.35
C ARG A 204 -6.72 -24.88 0.34
N PRO A 205 -7.84 -24.16 0.51
CA PRO A 205 -9.06 -24.76 1.06
C PRO A 205 -9.43 -25.99 0.22
N ARG A 206 -9.60 -27.15 0.87
CA ARG A 206 -10.13 -28.33 0.19
C ARG A 206 -11.59 -28.00 -0.13
N LEU A 207 -11.89 -27.90 -1.42
CA LEU A 207 -13.27 -27.84 -1.91
C LEU A 207 -13.96 -29.14 -1.44
N GLY A 208 -14.96 -28.99 -0.57
CA GLY A 208 -15.90 -30.04 -0.21
C GLY A 208 -17.11 -30.02 -1.14
#